data_AF-A0A931QXY7-F1
#
_entry.id   AF-A0A931QXY7-F1
#
_cell.length_a   1.000
_cell.length_b   1.000
_cell.length_c   1.000
_cell.angle_alpha   90.00
_cell.angle_beta   90.00
_cell.angle_gamma   90.00
#
_symmetry.space_group_name_H-M   'P 1'
#
loop_
_entity.id
_entity.type
_entity.pdbx_description
1 polymer ?
#
loop_
_entity_poly.entity_id
_entity_poly.type
_entity_poly.pdbx_seq_one_letter_code
_entity_poly.pdbx_strand_id
1 'polypeptide(L)' 'MIHRIIEFSAKNKFVVFLFVAAAMVGGWWSLKNVPLDAIPDLSDTQVIIYSRWDRSPDI' A
#
# COMPACT_ATOMS: atom_id res chain seq x y z
N MET A 1 -29.44 -14.96 -0.27
CA MET A 1 -28.04 -14.81 -0.77
C MET A 1 -27.01 -15.12 0.31
N ILE A 2 -26.97 -14.39 1.43
CA ILE A 2 -26.01 -14.62 2.53
C ILE A 2 -26.06 -16.07 3.05
N HIS A 3 -27.25 -16.64 3.25
CA HIS A 3 -27.41 -18.03 3.69
C HIS A 3 -26.67 -19.03 2.77
N ARG A 4 -26.72 -18.82 1.45
CA ARG A 4 -26.04 -19.67 0.47
C ARG A 4 -24.51 -19.56 0.58
N ILE A 5 -24.00 -18.36 0.88
CA ILE A 5 -22.55 -18.13 1.10
C ILE A 5 -22.12 -18.85 2.38
N ILE A 6 -22.87 -18.71 3.47
CA ILE A 6 -22.58 -19.39 4.74
C ILE A 6 -22.59 -20.91 4.55
N GLU A 7 -23.60 -21.44 3.87
CA GLU A 7 -23.71 -22.87 3.58
C GLU A 7 -22.54 -23.37 2.72
N PHE A 8 -22.17 -22.62 1.68
CA PHE A 8 -21.00 -22.91 0.86
C PHE A 8 -19.71 -22.93 1.70
N SER A 9 -19.49 -21.92 2.54
CA SER A 9 -18.32 -21.83 3.42
C SER A 9 -18.28 -22.99 4.43
N ALA A 10 -19.44 -23.37 4.99
CA ALA A 10 -19.55 -24.46 5.95
C ALA A 10 -19.32 -25.84 5.32
N LYS A 11 -19.72 -26.04 4.05
CA LYS A 11 -19.46 -27.28 3.30
C LYS A 11 -18.01 -27.38 2.83
N ASN A 12 -17.40 -26.26 2.43
CA ASN A 12 -16.07 -26.21 1.85
C ASN A 12 -15.00 -25.71 2.84
N LYS A 13 -15.00 -26.23 4.07
CA LYS A 13 -14.14 -25.75 5.16
C LYS A 13 -12.66 -25.74 4.80
N PHE A 14 -12.20 -26.77 4.07
CA PHE A 14 -10.80 -26.85 3.62
C PHE A 14 -10.43 -25.68 2.70
N VAL A 15 -11.29 -25.36 1.73
CA VAL A 15 -11.07 -24.25 0.79
C VAL A 15 -11.04 -22.92 1.55
N VAL A 16 -11.97 -22.73 2.50
CA VAL A 16 -11.99 -21.54 3.36
C VAL A 16 -10.68 -21.40 4.15
N PHE A 17 -10.22 -22.48 4.80
CA PHE A 17 -8.97 -22.45 5.55
C PHE A 17 -7.74 -22.21 4.66
N LEU A 18 -7.73 -22.75 3.44
CA LEU A 18 -6.66 -22.49 2.47
C LEU A 18 -6.61 -21.00 2.10
N PHE A 19 -7.75 -20.37 1.81
CA PHE A 19 -7.81 -18.94 1.52
C PHE A 19 -7.38 -18.10 2.72
N VAL A 20 -7.81 -18.46 3.93
CA VAL A 20 -7.39 -17.78 5.16
C VAL A 20 -5.87 -17.92 5.35
N ALA A 21 -5.29 -19.10 5.16
CA ALA A 21 -3.85 -19.33 5.25
C ALA A 21 -3.08 -18.52 4.21
N ALA A 22 -3.53 -18.50 2.96
CA ALA A 22 -2.93 -17.70 1.91
C ALA A 22 -3.00 -16.19 2.24
N ALA A 23 -4.14 -15.71 2.76
CA ALA A 23 -4.29 -14.32 3.18
C ALA A 23 -3.38 -13.97 4.37
N MET A 24 -3.19 -14.87 5.33
CA MET A 24 -2.26 -14.67 6.45
C MET A 24 -0.81 -14.59 5.97
N VAL A 25 -0.38 -15.49 5.07
CA VAL A 25 0.97 -15.47 4.49
C VAL A 25 1.18 -14.19 3.68
N GLY A 26 0.20 -13.80 2.87
CA GLY A 26 0.24 -12.55 2.12
C GLY A 26 0.30 -11.33 3.03
N GLY A 27 -0.52 -11.29 4.08
CA GLY A 27 -0.49 -10.21 5.08
C GLY A 27 0.82 -10.13 5.84
N TRP A 28 1.40 -11.27 6.22
CA TRP A 28 2.72 -11.33 6.86
C TRP A 28 3.84 -10.86 5.94
N TRP A 29 3.80 -11.28 4.67
CA TRP A 29 4.75 -10.80 3.66
C TRP A 29 4.60 -9.30 3.45
N SER A 30 3.39 -8.77 3.31
CA SER A 30 3.15 -7.33 3.20
C SER A 30 3.68 -6.57 4.42
N LEU A 31 3.41 -7.04 5.65
CA LEU A 31 3.89 -6.39 6.86
C LEU A 31 5.42 -6.26 6.90
N LYS A 32 6.14 -7.25 6.36
CA LYS A 32 7.61 -7.23 6.28
C LYS A 32 8.17 -6.35 5.17
N ASN A 33 7.42 -6.14 4.09
CA ASN A 33 7.92 -5.51 2.86
C ASN A 33 7.34 -4.11 2.62
N VAL A 34 6.29 -3.71 3.35
CA VAL A 34 5.75 -2.35 3.25
C VAL A 34 6.81 -1.36 3.77
N PRO A 35 7.17 -0.33 2.98
CA PRO A 35 8.08 0.70 3.44
C PRO A 35 7.43 1.48 4.58
N LEU A 36 8.16 1.59 5.69
CA LEU A 36 7.73 2.34 6.87
C LEU A 36 8.52 3.63 6.94
N ASP A 37 7.82 4.74 7.10
CA ASP A 37 8.41 6.05 7.38
C ASP A 37 8.03 6.49 8.79
N ALA A 38 8.84 7.38 9.38
CA ALA A 38 8.62 7.90 10.72
C ALA A 38 7.41 8.84 10.80
N ILE A 39 7.11 9.55 9.71
CA ILE A 39 6.00 10.51 9.59
C ILE A 39 5.35 10.38 8.21
N PRO A 40 4.07 10.78 8.06
CA PRO A 40 3.49 10.94 6.73
C PRO A 40 4.24 12.02 5.94
N ASP A 41 4.22 11.92 4.61
CA ASP A 41 4.70 13.01 3.77
C ASP A 41 3.78 14.23 3.95
N LEU A 42 4.39 15.33 4.40
CA LEU A 42 3.73 16.61 4.68
C LEU A 42 4.19 17.70 3.71
N SER A 43 5.02 17.35 2.72
CA SER A 43 5.62 18.31 1.81
C SER A 43 4.57 18.78 0.79
N ASP A 44 4.57 20.08 0.50
CA ASP A 44 3.80 20.59 -0.63
C ASP A 44 4.43 20.13 -1.96
N THR A 45 3.59 19.83 -2.96
CA THR A 45 4.06 19.51 -4.30
C THR A 45 4.72 20.73 -4.93
N GLN A 46 6.06 20.74 -4.98
CA GLN A 46 6.84 21.88 -5.49
C GLN A 46 7.53 21.55 -6.82
N VAL A 47 7.50 22.50 -7.75
CA VAL A 47 8.32 22.49 -8.97
C VAL A 47 9.32 23.62 -8.90
N ILE A 48 10.61 23.29 -8.93
CA ILE A 48 11.71 24.27 -8.89
C ILE A 48 12.25 24.46 -10.30
N ILE A 49 12.29 25.71 -10.77
CA ILE A 49 12.90 26.09 -12.05
C ILE A 49 14.23 26.78 -11.74
N TYR A 50 15.32 26.17 -12.19
CA TYR A 50 16.65 26.77 -12.13
C TYR A 50 17.06 27.26 -13.51
N SER A 51 17.53 28.51 -13.58
CA SER A 51 18.14 29.07 -14.78
C SER A 51 19.47 29.70 -14.42
N ARG A 52 20.46 29.56 -15.31
CA ARG A 52 21.75 30.22 -15.16
C ARG A 52 21.65 31.68 -15.59
N TRP A 53 22.28 32.56 -14.83
CA TRP A 53 22.41 33.97 -15.14
C TRP A 53 23.88 34.34 -15.02
N ASP A 54 24.54 34.54 -16.16
CA ASP A 54 25.98 34.80 -16.22
C ASP A 54 26.32 36.30 -16.03
N ARG A 55 25.41 37.05 -15.40
CA ARG A 55 25.50 38.50 -15.22
C ARG A 55 25.29 38.85 -13.74
N SER A 56 25.69 40.06 -13.35
CA SER A 56 25.46 40.55 -11.99
C SER A 56 23.94 40.64 -11.72
N PRO A 57 23.47 40.46 -10.47
CA PRO A 57 22.07 40.67 -10.10
C PRO A 57 21.63 42.15 -10.15
N ASP A 58 22.60 43.08 -10.12
CA ASP A 58 22.36 44.52 -9.97
C ASP A 58 22.28 45.30 -11.30
N ILE A 59 22.29 44.62 -12.46
CA ILE A 59 22.08 45.21 -13.80
C ILE A 59 20.67 44.94 -14.28
#